data_AF-A0A849TK77-F1
#
_entry.id   AF-A0A849TK77-F1
#
_cell.length_a   1.000
_cell.length_b   1.000
_cell.length_c   1.000
_cell.angle_alpha   90.00
_cell.angle_beta   90.00
_cell.angle_gamma   90.00
#
_symmetry.space_group_name_H-M   'P 1'
#
loop_
_entity.id
_entity.type
_entity.pdbx_description
1 polymer ?
#
loop_
_entity_poly.entity_id
_entity_poly.type
_entity_poly.pdbx_seq_one_letter_code
_entity_poly.pdbx_strand_id
1 'polypeptide(L)' 'MYKFLNKDQRQELLDELQIERSKRYADRIRVILLLDDNQTYKDISKFLFLDEGSIANYRKRYMEGGIEG' A
#
# COMPACT_ATOMS: atom_id res chain seq x y z
N MET A 1 6.97 -4.67 15.18
CA MET A 1 7.54 -3.77 14.15
C MET A 1 6.54 -2.62 13.99
N TYR A 2 7.03 -1.38 13.89
CA TYR A 2 6.23 -0.16 14.11
C TYR A 2 5.41 0.22 12.87
N LYS A 3 4.16 0.66 13.09
CA LYS A 3 3.36 1.37 12.08
C LYS A 3 4.17 2.56 11.58
N PHE A 4 4.26 2.72 10.26
CA PHE A 4 5.02 3.81 9.63
C PHE A 4 4.12 4.92 9.10
N LEU A 5 2.80 4.68 9.05
CA LEU A 5 1.81 5.70 8.78
C LEU A 5 1.37 6.36 10.09
N ASN A 6 1.24 7.69 10.07
CA ASN A 6 0.46 8.38 11.09
C ASN A 6 -1.06 8.21 10.82
N LYS A 7 -1.89 8.69 11.75
CA LYS A 7 -3.36 8.54 11.65
C LYS A 7 -3.93 9.21 10.40
N ASP A 8 -3.45 10.40 10.08
CA ASP A 8 -3.96 11.21 8.96
C ASP A 8 -3.58 10.58 7.62
N GLN A 9 -2.31 10.15 7.47
CA GLN A 9 -1.83 9.44 6.27
C GLN A 9 -2.59 8.13 6.03
N ARG A 10 -2.89 7.40 7.11
CA ARG A 10 -3.67 6.17 7.01
C ARG A 10 -5.11 6.46 6.59
N GLN A 11 -5.71 7.51 7.15
CA GLN A 11 -7.07 7.91 6.79
C GLN A 11 -7.16 8.39 5.33
N GLU A 12 -6.20 9.20 4.88
CA GLU A 12 -6.08 9.66 3.49
C GLU A 12 -6.03 8.47 2.51
N LEU A 13 -5.20 7.46 2.80
CA LEU A 13 -5.14 6.24 2.00
C LEU A 13 -6.47 5.46 1.99
N LEU A 14 -7.18 5.41 3.11
CA LEU A 14 -8.47 4.73 3.19
C LEU A 14 -9.54 5.47 2.37
N ASP A 15 -9.55 6.81 2.44
CA ASP A 15 -10.49 7.66 1.70
C ASP A 15 -10.24 7.56 0.19
N GLU A 16 -8.97 7.62 -0.23
CA GLU A 16 -8.58 7.46 -1.64
C GLU A 16 -8.96 6.07 -2.17
N LEU A 17 -8.75 5.01 -1.36
CA LEU A 17 -9.11 3.64 -1.75
C LEU A 17 -10.63 3.46 -2.00
N GLN A 18 -11.48 4.24 -1.33
CA GLN A 18 -12.94 4.17 -1.54
C GLN A 18 -13.36 4.72 -2.92
N ILE A 19 -12.64 5.71 -3.44
CA ILE A 19 -13.02 6.42 -4.68
C ILE A 19 -12.20 5.99 -5.89
N GLU A 20 -11.02 5.39 -5.68
CA GLU A 20 -10.12 4.97 -6.74
C GLU A 20 -10.72 3.84 -7.61
N ARG A 21 -10.70 4.06 -8.92
CA ARG A 21 -11.24 3.14 -9.94
C ARG A 21 -10.16 2.33 -10.64
N SER A 22 -8.94 2.84 -10.67
CA SER A 22 -7.77 2.17 -11.20
C SER A 22 -7.36 1.04 -10.27
N LYS A 23 -7.53 -0.20 -10.75
CA LYS A 23 -7.08 -1.40 -10.03
C LYS A 23 -5.62 -1.26 -9.56
N ARG A 24 -4.76 -0.72 -10.42
CA ARG A 24 -3.33 -0.57 -10.12
C ARG A 24 -3.08 0.36 -8.93
N TYR A 25 -3.77 1.49 -8.87
CA TYR A 25 -3.61 2.44 -7.77
C TYR A 25 -4.26 1.92 -6.49
N ALA A 26 -5.44 1.31 -6.59
CA ALA A 26 -6.09 0.65 -5.47
C ALA A 26 -5.20 -0.47 -4.86
N ASP A 27 -4.53 -1.28 -5.70
CA ASP A 27 -3.63 -2.33 -5.23
C ASP A 27 -2.39 -1.74 -4.55
N ARG A 28 -1.81 -0.65 -5.06
CA ARG A 28 -0.73 0.07 -4.38
C ARG A 28 -1.18 0.53 -2.99
N ILE A 29 -2.34 1.17 -2.88
CA ILE A 29 -2.86 1.66 -1.59
C ILE A 29 -3.05 0.49 -0.60
N ARG A 30 -3.67 -0.61 -1.05
CA ARG A 30 -3.83 -1.84 -0.23
C ARG A 30 -2.48 -2.37 0.25
N VAL A 31 -1.47 -2.41 -0.63
CA VAL A 31 -0.12 -2.84 -0.25
C VAL A 31 0.44 -1.97 0.88
N ILE A 32 0.34 -0.65 0.79
CA ILE A 32 0.86 0.25 1.83
C ILE A 32 0.13 0.04 3.17
N LEU A 33 -1.20 -0.07 3.15
CA LEU A 33 -2.00 -0.32 4.36
C LEU A 33 -1.66 -1.66 5.02
N LEU A 34 -1.50 -2.72 4.21
CA LEU A 34 -1.14 -4.06 4.71
C LEU A 34 0.28 -4.09 5.27
N LEU A 35 1.23 -3.41 4.62
CA LEU A 35 2.58 -3.27 5.15
C LEU A 35 2.61 -2.50 6.48
N ASP A 36 1.80 -1.45 6.62
CA ASP A 36 1.63 -0.73 7.88
C ASP A 36 1.02 -1.63 8.98
N ASP A 37 0.15 -2.57 8.58
CA ASP A 37 -0.41 -3.61 9.45
C ASP A 37 0.52 -4.83 9.62
N ASN A 38 1.81 -4.67 9.32
CA ASN A 38 2.86 -5.68 9.48
C ASN A 38 2.65 -6.97 8.67
N GLN A 39 1.88 -6.93 7.59
CA GLN A 39 1.78 -8.06 6.67
C GLN A 39 3.11 -8.24 5.92
N THR A 40 3.49 -9.51 5.70
CA THR A 40 4.71 -9.82 4.95
C THR A 40 4.47 -9.67 3.45
N TYR A 41 5.55 -9.48 2.67
CA TYR A 41 5.45 -9.44 1.21
C TYR A 41 4.84 -10.73 0.65
N LYS A 42 5.16 -11.87 1.28
CA LYS A 42 4.63 -13.18 0.91
C LYS A 42 3.12 -13.28 1.12
N ASP A 43 2.60 -12.76 2.24
CA ASP A 43 1.16 -12.77 2.52
C ASP A 43 0.42 -11.84 1.57
N ILE A 44 0.95 -10.62 1.36
CA ILE A 44 0.40 -9.66 0.42
C ILE A 44 0.40 -10.25 -1.00
N SER A 45 1.48 -10.89 -1.41
CA SER A 45 1.59 -11.57 -2.71
C SER A 45 0.50 -12.64 -2.86
N LYS A 46 0.28 -13.45 -1.83
CA LYS A 46 -0.75 -14.50 -1.80
C LYS A 46 -2.18 -13.94 -1.88
N PHE A 47 -2.48 -12.85 -1.15
CA PHE A 47 -3.85 -12.33 -1.06
C PHE A 47 -4.22 -11.35 -2.17
N LEU A 48 -3.26 -10.56 -2.66
CA LEU A 48 -3.48 -9.60 -3.74
C LEU A 48 -3.04 -10.12 -5.12
N PHE A 49 -2.45 -11.32 -5.19
CA PHE A 49 -1.95 -11.93 -6.42
C PHE A 49 -0.93 -11.04 -7.17
N LEU A 50 -0.05 -10.39 -6.39
CA LEU A 50 1.05 -9.55 -6.88
C LEU A 50 2.38 -10.27 -6.68
N ASP A 51 3.37 -10.03 -7.55
CA ASP A 51 4.73 -10.45 -7.28
C ASP A 51 5.40 -9.57 -6.21
N GLU A 52 6.37 -10.12 -5.47
CA GLU A 52 7.06 -9.39 -4.41
C GLU A 52 7.85 -8.18 -4.92
N GLY A 53 8.27 -8.17 -6.19
CA GLY A 53 8.93 -7.04 -6.84
C GLY A 53 7.99 -5.86 -7.03
N SER A 54 6.75 -6.12 -7.47
CA SER A 54 5.69 -5.11 -7.55
C SER A 54 5.36 -4.52 -6.17
N ILE A 55 5.28 -5.35 -5.13
CA ILE A 55 5.06 -4.90 -3.74
C ILE A 55 6.22 -4.00 -3.28
N ALA A 56 7.47 -4.41 -3.54
CA ALA A 56 8.65 -3.62 -3.21
C ALA A 56 8.65 -2.26 -3.93
N ASN A 57 8.27 -2.24 -5.21
CA ASN A 57 8.17 -1.02 -6.01
C ASN A 57 7.07 -0.09 -5.49
N TYR A 58 5.88 -0.62 -5.16
CA TYR A 58 4.79 0.16 -4.57
C TYR A 58 5.20 0.81 -3.24
N ARG A 59 5.87 0.05 -2.36
CA ARG A 59 6.44 0.59 -1.13
C ARG A 59 7.44 1.72 -1.43
N LYS A 60 8.39 1.47 -2.34
CA LYS A 60 9.41 2.47 -2.71
C LYS A 60 8.77 3.77 -3.20
N ARG A 61 7.86 3.69 -4.17
CA ARG A 61 7.19 4.86 -4.73
C ARG A 61 6.40 5.63 -3.68
N TYR A 62 5.76 4.94 -2.74
CA TYR A 62 5.05 5.59 -1.64
C TYR A 62 6.00 6.30 -0.67
N MET A 63 7.12 5.67 -0.31
CA MET A 63 8.11 6.29 0.58
C MET A 63 8.79 7.52 -0.06
N GLU A 64 8.91 7.55 -1.38
CA GLU A 64 9.56 8.64 -2.13
C GLU A 64 8.61 9.79 -2.48
N GLY A 65 7.34 9.50 -2.82
CA GLY A 65 6.39 10.49 -3.35
C GLY A 65 4.98 10.41 -2.79
N GLY A 66 4.74 9.65 -1.72
CA GLY A 66 3.41 9.47 -1.12
C GLY A 66 2.42 8.79 -2.08
N ILE A 67 1.17 9.23 -2.07
CA ILE A 67 0.09 8.66 -2.89
C ILE A 67 0.36 8.89 -4.39
N GLU A 68 0.89 10.05 -4.75
CA GLU A 68 1.16 10.49 -6.13
C GLU A 68 2.43 9.88 -6.77
N GLY A 69 3.37 9.37 -5.96
CA GLY A 69 4.72 8.93 -6.40
C GLY A 69 4.79 7.77 -7.40
#